data_AF-I8QUT6-F1
#
_entry.id   AF-I8QUT6-F1
#
_cell.length_a   1.000
_cell.length_b   1.000
_cell.length_c   1.000
_cell.angle_alpha   90.00
_cell.angle_beta   90.00
_cell.angle_gamma   90.00
#
_symmetry.space_group_name_H-M   'P 1'
#
loop_
_entity.id
_entity.type
_entity.pdbx_description
1 polymer ?
#
loop_
_entity_poly.entity_id
_entity_poly.type
_entity_poly.pdbx_seq_one_letter_code
_entity_poly.pdbx_strand_id
1 'polypeptide(L)'
;MTSTVGLLARSRRLARSRRLARAAAQAAVGVQLWLAAAAVEAGLRVRPLPALLAAWAWAARSPALRWFPAGRAHLGDARLDRLAVAASRRWRGEQACLPLALLRCWLAASAGHHTAVVLGVRRTVATPFTAHAWVEVDGEIHGEPVDPHHGFHRIARFPLTPPAGQRLAGAQPAGARP
;
A
#
# COMPACT_ATOMS: atom_id res chain seq x y z
N MET A 1 -38.04 -21.49 -31.26
CA MET A 1 -36.90 -22.25 -30.73
C MET A 1 -35.62 -21.44 -30.87
N THR A 2 -35.37 -20.53 -29.93
CA THR A 2 -34.15 -19.70 -29.90
C THR A 2 -32.97 -20.59 -29.55
N SER A 3 -32.12 -20.82 -30.54
CA SER A 3 -31.06 -21.84 -30.54
C SER A 3 -30.10 -21.69 -29.36
N THR A 4 -29.99 -22.76 -28.55
CA THR A 4 -29.05 -22.96 -27.43
C THR A 4 -27.60 -22.61 -27.82
N VAL A 5 -27.27 -22.74 -29.11
CA VAL A 5 -25.97 -22.38 -29.70
C VAL A 5 -25.69 -20.87 -29.62
N GLY A 6 -26.71 -20.02 -29.79
CA GLY A 6 -26.58 -18.57 -29.68
C GLY A 6 -26.28 -18.10 -28.25
N LEU A 7 -26.88 -18.75 -27.25
CA LEU A 7 -26.63 -18.48 -25.83
C LEU A 7 -25.21 -18.86 -25.40
N LEU A 8 -24.70 -20.01 -25.86
CA LEU A 8 -23.33 -20.46 -25.57
C LEU A 8 -22.26 -19.58 -26.25
N ALA A 9 -22.49 -19.11 -27.46
CA ALA A 9 -21.57 -18.20 -28.14
C ALA A 9 -21.51 -16.81 -27.47
N ARG A 10 -22.65 -16.33 -26.94
CA ARG A 10 -22.72 -15.05 -26.21
C ARG A 10 -22.06 -15.16 -24.83
N SER A 11 -22.27 -16.25 -24.10
CA SER A 11 -21.64 -16.47 -22.79
C SER A 11 -20.11 -16.57 -22.89
N ARG A 12 -19.58 -17.27 -23.91
CA ARG A 12 -18.13 -17.34 -24.17
C ARG A 12 -17.52 -15.97 -24.50
N ARG A 13 -18.20 -15.14 -25.30
CA ARG A 13 -17.75 -13.77 -25.62
C ARG A 13 -17.69 -12.88 -24.38
N LEU A 14 -18.72 -12.92 -23.53
CA LEU A 14 -18.75 -12.16 -22.28
C LEU A 14 -17.67 -12.64 -21.28
N ALA A 15 -17.43 -13.95 -21.21
CA ALA A 15 -16.35 -14.50 -20.38
C ALA A 15 -14.96 -14.10 -20.88
N ARG A 16 -14.76 -14.00 -22.21
CA ARG A 16 -13.50 -13.53 -22.80
C ARG A 16 -13.27 -12.05 -22.55
N SER A 17 -14.28 -11.19 -22.75
CA SER A 17 -14.14 -9.74 -22.52
C SER A 17 -13.82 -9.43 -21.06
N ARG A 18 -14.48 -10.10 -20.10
CA ARG A 18 -14.18 -9.97 -18.66
C ARG A 18 -12.75 -10.39 -18.32
N ARG A 19 -12.23 -11.46 -18.94
CA ARG A 19 -10.84 -11.89 -18.74
C ARG A 19 -9.84 -10.87 -19.26
N LEU A 20 -10.08 -10.32 -20.46
CA LEU A 20 -9.22 -9.28 -21.04
C LEU A 20 -9.24 -8.01 -20.20
N ALA A 21 -10.41 -7.57 -19.75
CA ALA A 21 -10.55 -6.41 -18.88
C ALA A 21 -9.78 -6.59 -17.55
N ARG A 22 -9.86 -7.77 -16.92
CA ARG A 22 -9.09 -8.08 -15.71
C ARG A 22 -7.59 -8.10 -15.96
N ALA A 23 -7.14 -8.67 -17.08
CA ALA A 23 -5.73 -8.68 -17.45
C ALA A 23 -5.19 -7.26 -17.69
N ALA A 24 -5.95 -6.43 -18.41
CA ALA A 24 -5.62 -5.03 -18.64
C ALA A 24 -5.58 -4.23 -17.33
N ALA A 25 -6.57 -4.39 -16.46
CA ALA A 25 -6.59 -3.75 -15.13
C ALA A 25 -5.38 -4.17 -14.29
N GLN A 26 -5.02 -5.45 -14.31
CA GLN A 26 -3.84 -5.94 -13.60
C GLN A 26 -2.55 -5.34 -14.15
N ALA A 27 -2.40 -5.27 -15.48
CA ALA A 27 -1.24 -4.65 -16.10
C ALA A 27 -1.15 -3.15 -15.76
N ALA A 28 -2.26 -2.43 -15.87
CA ALA A 28 -2.33 -1.01 -15.54
C ALA A 28 -1.98 -0.74 -14.06
N VAL A 29 -2.54 -1.52 -13.13
CA VAL A 29 -2.19 -1.42 -11.71
C VAL A 29 -0.72 -1.77 -11.48
N GLY A 30 -0.19 -2.80 -12.15
CA GLY A 30 1.23 -3.16 -12.07
C GLY A 30 2.15 -2.02 -12.51
N VAL A 31 1.84 -1.36 -13.64
CA VAL A 31 2.58 -0.18 -14.13
C VAL A 31 2.51 0.97 -13.13
N GLN A 32 1.33 1.26 -12.60
CA GLN A 32 1.16 2.32 -11.60
C GLN A 32 1.99 2.06 -10.32
N LEU A 33 1.99 0.81 -9.83
CA LEU A 33 2.79 0.43 -8.66
C LEU A 33 4.29 0.47 -8.96
N TRP A 34 4.71 0.11 -10.16
CA TRP A 34 6.09 0.26 -10.59
C TRP A 34 6.55 1.71 -10.64
N LEU A 35 5.72 2.61 -11.20
CA LEU A 35 5.96 4.05 -11.20
C LEU A 35 5.98 4.64 -9.79
N ALA A 36 5.05 4.21 -8.92
CA ALA A 36 5.04 4.62 -7.52
C ALA A 36 6.30 4.15 -6.78
N ALA A 37 6.77 2.93 -7.01
CA ALA A 37 8.05 2.43 -6.49
C ALA A 37 9.22 3.30 -6.97
N ALA A 38 9.24 3.66 -8.25
CA ALA A 38 10.25 4.53 -8.84
C ALA A 38 10.25 5.92 -8.18
N ALA A 39 9.07 6.48 -7.94
CA ALA A 39 8.89 7.78 -7.28
C ALA A 39 9.37 7.73 -5.82
N VAL A 40 9.10 6.64 -5.10
CA VAL A 40 9.65 6.41 -3.75
C VAL A 40 11.17 6.42 -3.77
N GLU A 41 11.77 5.65 -4.66
CA GLU A 41 13.23 5.58 -4.79
C GLU A 41 13.85 6.93 -5.11
N ALA A 42 13.28 7.66 -6.07
CA ALA A 42 13.72 9.00 -6.39
C ALA A 42 13.58 9.93 -5.17
N GLY A 43 12.45 9.87 -4.46
CA GLY A 43 12.19 10.65 -3.26
C GLY A 43 13.20 10.38 -2.15
N LEU A 44 13.53 9.11 -1.89
CA LEU A 44 14.52 8.72 -0.87
C LEU A 44 15.95 9.16 -1.22
N ARG A 45 16.26 9.37 -2.50
CA ARG A 45 17.57 9.90 -2.93
C ARG A 45 17.69 11.41 -2.76
N VAL A 46 16.59 12.14 -2.86
CA VAL A 46 16.60 13.62 -2.87
C VAL A 46 16.12 14.23 -1.55
N ARG A 47 15.47 13.45 -0.67
CA ARG A 47 14.89 13.96 0.58
C ARG A 47 15.13 12.98 1.72
N PRO A 48 15.30 13.49 2.96
CA PRO A 48 15.32 12.63 4.13
C PRO A 48 13.93 12.00 4.32
N LEU A 49 13.92 10.76 4.81
CA LEU A 49 12.70 9.95 4.96
C LEU A 49 11.57 10.66 5.75
N PRO A 50 11.83 11.37 6.88
CA PRO A 50 10.77 12.08 7.59
C PRO A 50 10.06 13.14 6.73
N ALA A 51 10.81 13.86 5.87
CA ALA A 51 10.23 14.86 4.98
C ALA A 51 9.38 14.23 3.87
N LEU A 52 9.82 13.09 3.34
CA LEU A 52 9.04 12.31 2.37
C LEU A 52 7.72 11.82 2.99
N LEU A 53 7.80 11.26 4.20
CA LEU A 53 6.64 10.75 4.93
C LEU A 53 5.66 11.86 5.32
N ALA A 54 6.15 13.04 5.68
CA ALA A 54 5.28 14.19 5.95
C ALA A 54 4.51 14.65 4.70
N ALA A 55 5.18 14.72 3.54
CA ALA A 55 4.53 15.05 2.28
C ALA A 55 3.48 14.01 1.89
N TRP A 56 3.78 12.73 2.13
CA TRP A 56 2.84 11.64 1.92
C TRP A 56 1.65 11.67 2.88
N ALA A 57 1.88 11.86 4.18
CA ALA A 57 0.81 11.99 5.17
C ALA A 57 -0.14 13.16 4.82
N TRP A 58 0.40 14.26 4.28
CA TRP A 58 -0.43 15.34 3.74
C TRP A 58 -1.24 14.89 2.51
N ALA A 59 -0.59 14.29 1.52
CA ALA A 59 -1.26 13.81 0.32
C ALA A 59 -2.30 12.70 0.60
N ALA A 60 -2.09 11.91 1.66
CA ALA A 60 -3.02 10.85 2.07
C ALA A 60 -4.36 11.38 2.59
N ARG A 61 -4.43 12.66 2.96
CA ARG A 61 -5.68 13.32 3.34
C ARG A 61 -6.53 13.70 2.12
N SER A 62 -5.97 13.63 0.92
CA SER A 62 -6.71 13.95 -0.29
C SER A 62 -7.75 12.87 -0.59
N PRO A 63 -9.01 13.24 -0.92
CA PRO A 63 -10.01 12.29 -1.38
C PRO A 63 -9.60 11.57 -2.66
N ALA A 64 -8.65 12.12 -3.42
CA ALA A 64 -8.09 11.48 -4.60
C ALA A 64 -7.34 10.18 -4.27
N LEU A 65 -6.81 10.03 -3.05
CA LEU A 65 -6.05 8.86 -2.64
C LEU A 65 -6.85 7.56 -2.80
N ARG A 66 -8.16 7.58 -2.56
CA ARG A 66 -9.04 6.39 -2.66
C ARG A 66 -9.02 5.72 -4.03
N TRP A 67 -8.67 6.47 -5.07
CA TRP A 67 -8.58 5.97 -6.43
C TRP A 67 -7.26 5.29 -6.72
N PHE A 68 -6.28 5.37 -5.82
CA PHE A 68 -4.98 4.74 -6.02
C PHE A 68 -4.96 3.27 -5.58
N PRO A 69 -4.42 2.36 -6.41
CA PRO A 69 -4.17 2.52 -7.84
C PRO A 69 -5.48 2.44 -8.64
N ALA A 70 -5.55 3.15 -9.76
CA ALA A 70 -6.74 3.15 -10.62
C ALA A 70 -6.95 1.74 -11.16
N GLY A 71 -8.17 1.23 -11.01
CA GLY A 71 -8.52 -0.16 -11.36
C GLY A 71 -8.34 -1.16 -10.22
N ARG A 72 -7.94 -0.74 -9.01
CA ARG A 72 -7.79 -1.63 -7.84
C ARG A 72 -9.04 -2.46 -7.53
N ALA A 73 -10.24 -1.93 -7.78
CA ALA A 73 -11.51 -2.60 -7.50
C ALA A 73 -11.68 -3.93 -8.27
N HIS A 74 -10.86 -4.16 -9.31
CA HIS A 74 -10.85 -5.41 -10.07
C HIS A 74 -9.87 -6.46 -9.50
N LEU A 75 -9.10 -6.12 -8.46
CA LEU A 75 -8.07 -6.96 -7.86
C LEU A 75 -8.34 -7.12 -6.36
N GLY A 76 -8.13 -8.33 -5.83
CA GLY A 76 -8.11 -8.55 -4.39
C GLY A 76 -6.79 -8.11 -3.76
N ASP A 77 -6.78 -7.88 -2.45
CA ASP A 77 -5.63 -7.34 -1.71
C ASP A 77 -4.38 -8.21 -1.85
N ALA A 78 -4.52 -9.54 -1.79
CA ALA A 78 -3.39 -10.46 -2.01
C ALA A 78 -2.77 -10.36 -3.42
N ARG A 79 -3.53 -9.86 -4.42
CA ARG A 79 -2.99 -9.61 -5.77
C ARG A 79 -2.31 -8.24 -5.83
N LEU A 80 -2.89 -7.23 -5.19
CA LEU A 80 -2.26 -5.92 -5.06
C LEU A 80 -0.92 -6.01 -4.33
N ASP A 81 -0.87 -6.75 -3.22
CA ASP A 81 0.37 -6.95 -2.46
C ASP A 81 1.46 -7.64 -3.30
N ARG A 82 1.12 -8.71 -4.03
CA ARG A 82 2.06 -9.38 -4.94
C ARG A 82 2.60 -8.44 -6.02
N LEU A 83 1.75 -7.56 -6.56
CA LEU A 83 2.20 -6.56 -7.54
C LEU A 83 3.09 -5.49 -6.90
N ALA A 84 2.80 -5.07 -5.66
CA ALA A 84 3.65 -4.15 -4.92
C ALA A 84 5.02 -4.76 -4.61
N VAL A 85 5.07 -6.03 -4.14
CA VAL A 85 6.31 -6.79 -3.95
C VAL A 85 7.12 -6.87 -5.24
N ALA A 86 6.49 -7.23 -6.36
CA ALA A 86 7.16 -7.31 -7.65
C ALA A 86 7.71 -5.93 -8.10
N ALA A 87 6.93 -4.87 -7.91
CA ALA A 87 7.34 -3.50 -8.23
C ALA A 87 8.56 -3.07 -7.39
N SER A 88 8.53 -3.24 -6.07
CA SER A 88 9.64 -2.85 -5.19
C SER A 88 10.91 -3.68 -5.44
N ARG A 89 10.78 -5.00 -5.61
CA ARG A 89 11.92 -5.89 -5.91
C ARG A 89 12.61 -5.55 -7.22
N ARG A 90 11.90 -5.01 -8.21
CA ARG A 90 12.49 -4.59 -9.48
C ARG A 90 13.55 -3.49 -9.32
N TRP A 91 13.47 -2.69 -8.25
CA TRP A 91 14.37 -1.57 -7.97
C TRP A 91 15.49 -1.90 -6.99
N ARG A 92 15.21 -2.69 -5.93
CA ARG A 92 16.17 -2.95 -4.83
C ARG A 92 16.42 -4.43 -4.52
N GLY A 93 15.85 -5.35 -5.30
CA GLY A 93 15.97 -6.78 -5.03
C GLY A 93 15.52 -7.14 -3.61
N GLU A 94 16.36 -7.86 -2.87
CA GLU A 94 16.08 -8.28 -1.50
C GLU A 94 16.18 -7.14 -0.46
N GLN A 95 16.73 -5.97 -0.81
CA GLN A 95 16.79 -4.79 0.07
C GLN A 95 15.56 -3.88 -0.07
N ALA A 96 14.48 -4.36 -0.70
CA ALA A 96 13.30 -3.56 -1.02
C ALA A 96 12.35 -3.30 0.16
N CYS A 97 12.74 -3.59 1.41
CA CYS A 97 11.85 -3.53 2.57
C CYS A 97 11.24 -2.14 2.79
N LEU A 98 12.02 -1.06 2.71
CA LEU A 98 11.52 0.30 2.91
C LEU A 98 10.59 0.76 1.77
N PRO A 99 10.97 0.68 0.48
CA PRO A 99 10.05 1.00 -0.62
C PRO A 99 8.77 0.17 -0.60
N LEU A 100 8.87 -1.11 -0.25
CA LEU A 100 7.71 -2.00 -0.13
C LEU A 100 6.79 -1.58 1.02
N ALA A 101 7.34 -1.32 2.21
CA ALA A 101 6.58 -0.83 3.36
C ALA A 101 5.86 0.48 3.02
N LEU A 102 6.53 1.39 2.32
CA LEU A 102 5.97 2.65 1.84
C LEU A 102 4.79 2.41 0.87
N LEU A 103 4.96 1.54 -0.14
CA LEU A 103 3.87 1.22 -1.08
C LEU A 103 2.68 0.53 -0.39
N ARG A 104 2.93 -0.43 0.50
CA ARG A 104 1.89 -1.11 1.29
C ARG A 104 1.13 -0.13 2.16
N CYS A 105 1.85 0.78 2.80
CA CYS A 105 1.26 1.86 3.60
C CYS A 105 0.34 2.75 2.76
N TRP A 106 0.75 3.10 1.54
CA TRP A 106 -0.09 3.88 0.61
C TRP A 106 -1.33 3.11 0.14
N LEU A 107 -1.18 1.82 -0.16
CA LEU A 107 -2.28 0.94 -0.60
C LEU A 107 -3.35 0.72 0.50
N ALA A 108 -2.90 0.56 1.74
CA ALA A 108 -3.78 0.40 2.89
C ALA A 108 -4.45 1.74 3.25
N ALA A 109 -3.71 2.85 3.23
CA ALA A 109 -4.28 4.18 3.42
C ALA A 109 -5.33 4.52 2.35
N SER A 110 -5.10 4.15 1.08
CA SER A 110 -6.09 4.34 0.02
C SER A 110 -7.30 3.41 0.12
N ALA A 111 -7.22 2.35 0.91
CA ALA A 111 -8.38 1.53 1.31
C ALA A 111 -9.10 2.07 2.56
N GLY A 112 -8.62 3.17 3.14
CA GLY A 112 -9.22 3.80 4.32
C GLY A 112 -8.71 3.27 5.67
N HIS A 113 -7.65 2.46 5.67
CA HIS A 113 -7.07 1.95 6.92
C HIS A 113 -6.19 2.98 7.62
N HIS A 114 -6.03 2.79 8.93
CA HIS A 114 -5.03 3.52 9.70
C HIS A 114 -3.67 2.90 9.48
N THR A 115 -2.69 3.69 9.03
CA THR A 115 -1.40 3.14 8.64
C THR A 115 -0.23 3.90 9.25
N ALA A 116 0.82 3.16 9.56
CA ALA A 116 2.10 3.71 9.93
C ALA A 116 3.23 2.94 9.25
N VAL A 117 4.24 3.67 8.77
CA VAL A 117 5.52 3.06 8.38
C VAL A 117 6.39 2.96 9.62
N VAL A 118 6.97 1.78 9.84
CA VAL A 118 7.80 1.51 10.99
C VAL A 118 9.18 1.10 10.52
N LEU A 119 10.20 1.72 11.12
CA LEU A 119 11.60 1.36 10.94
C LEU A 119 12.08 0.67 12.21
N GLY A 120 12.86 -0.38 12.05
CA GLY A 120 13.35 -1.13 13.18
C GLY A 120 14.33 -2.21 12.79
N VAL A 121 14.38 -3.23 13.63
CA VAL A 121 15.25 -4.38 13.45
C VAL A 121 14.40 -5.64 13.43
N ARG A 122 14.68 -6.51 12.46
CA ARG A 122 14.16 -7.87 12.41
C ARG A 122 15.25 -8.84 12.83
N ARG A 123 14.91 -9.72 13.77
CA ARG A 123 15.70 -10.88 14.15
C ARG A 123 15.14 -12.12 13.48
N THR A 124 16.01 -12.94 12.91
CA THR A 124 15.67 -14.26 12.37
C THR A 124 16.60 -15.32 12.96
N VAL A 125 16.32 -16.60 12.72
CA VAL A 125 17.23 -17.70 13.12
C VAL A 125 18.59 -17.58 12.44
N ALA A 126 18.60 -17.18 11.16
CA ALA A 126 19.82 -17.09 10.36
C ALA A 126 20.61 -15.78 10.58
N THR A 127 19.93 -14.68 10.97
CA THR A 127 20.57 -13.38 11.19
C THR A 127 20.03 -12.71 12.46
N PRO A 128 20.88 -12.41 13.46
CA PRO A 128 20.42 -11.95 14.76
C PRO A 128 19.83 -10.53 14.72
N PHE A 129 20.33 -9.64 13.86
CA PHE A 129 19.84 -8.27 13.73
C PHE A 129 20.00 -7.76 12.31
N THR A 130 18.89 -7.49 11.63
CA THR A 130 18.87 -6.87 10.29
C THR A 130 17.96 -5.64 10.31
N ALA A 131 18.46 -4.50 9.82
CA ALA A 131 17.63 -3.31 9.65
C ALA A 131 16.44 -3.63 8.72
N HIS A 132 15.24 -3.29 9.15
CA HIS A 132 14.01 -3.65 8.45
C HIS A 132 12.99 -2.53 8.53
N ALA A 133 12.13 -2.48 7.52
CA ALA A 133 10.99 -1.58 7.47
C ALA A 133 9.74 -2.38 7.16
N TRP A 134 8.67 -2.08 7.89
CA TRP A 134 7.37 -2.72 7.72
C TRP A 134 6.25 -1.68 7.85
N VAL A 135 5.03 -2.12 7.58
CA VAL A 135 3.83 -1.32 7.77
C VAL A 135 3.01 -1.89 8.92
N GLU A 136 2.50 -1.02 9.77
CA GLU A 136 1.41 -1.33 10.68
C GLU A 136 0.10 -0.84 10.06
N VAL A 137 -0.90 -1.72 9.97
CA VAL A 137 -2.25 -1.42 9.47
C VAL A 137 -3.23 -1.71 10.60
N ASP A 138 -3.99 -0.70 11.02
CA ASP A 138 -4.92 -0.75 12.15
C ASP A 138 -4.28 -1.29 13.45
N GLY A 139 -2.98 -1.03 13.63
CA GLY A 139 -2.19 -1.45 14.80
C GLY A 139 -1.45 -2.77 14.63
N GLU A 140 -1.72 -3.53 13.57
CA GLU A 140 -1.14 -4.85 13.32
C GLU A 140 -0.02 -4.81 12.28
N ILE A 141 1.02 -5.63 12.46
CA ILE A 141 2.10 -5.77 11.47
C ILE A 141 1.56 -6.44 10.21
N HIS A 142 1.73 -5.78 9.05
CA HIS A 142 1.15 -6.25 7.79
C HIS A 142 2.19 -6.75 6.78
N GLY A 143 1.93 -7.91 6.18
CA GLY A 143 2.69 -8.46 5.06
C GLY A 143 4.06 -9.04 5.43
N GLU A 144 4.27 -9.36 6.71
CA GLU A 144 5.45 -10.06 7.22
C GLU A 144 5.14 -11.54 7.51
N PRO A 145 6.11 -12.46 7.34
CA PRO A 145 5.94 -13.85 7.73
C PRO A 145 5.69 -13.98 9.24
N VAL A 146 4.62 -14.68 9.61
CA VAL A 146 4.33 -15.03 11.00
C VAL A 146 5.17 -16.26 11.36
N ASP A 147 6.32 -16.04 12.00
CA ASP A 147 7.20 -17.07 12.52
C ASP A 147 7.50 -16.74 13.99
N PRO A 148 7.29 -17.68 14.95
CA PRO A 148 7.59 -17.47 16.36
C PRO A 148 9.04 -17.08 16.66
N HIS A 149 9.97 -17.44 15.78
CA HIS A 149 11.39 -17.12 15.90
C HIS A 149 11.75 -15.76 15.29
N HIS A 150 10.82 -15.10 14.59
CA HIS A 150 10.99 -13.75 14.09
C HIS A 150 10.64 -12.71 15.15
N GLY A 151 11.64 -11.94 15.57
CA GLY A 151 11.45 -10.81 16.47
C GLY A 151 11.46 -9.48 15.72
N PHE A 152 10.55 -8.57 16.05
CA PHE A 152 10.55 -7.21 15.53
C PHE A 152 10.74 -6.21 16.67
N HIS A 153 11.71 -5.33 16.53
CA HIS A 153 11.95 -4.24 17.47
C HIS A 153 11.83 -2.89 16.77
N ARG A 154 10.93 -2.03 17.28
CA ARG A 154 10.61 -0.72 16.70
C ARG A 154 11.64 0.31 17.13
N ILE A 155 12.22 1.03 16.16
CA ILE A 155 13.09 2.19 16.40
C ILE A 155 12.32 3.48 16.19
N ALA A 156 11.60 3.57 15.06
CA ALA A 156 10.84 4.77 14.70
C ALA A 156 9.52 4.39 14.04
N ARG A 157 8.47 5.18 14.32
CA ARG A 157 7.12 4.97 13.79
C ARG A 157 6.59 6.28 13.22
N PHE A 158 6.10 6.21 11.99
CA PHE A 158 5.62 7.36 11.24
C PHE A 158 4.17 7.14 10.80
N PRO A 159 3.19 7.72 11.50
CA PRO A 159 1.79 7.59 11.11
C PRO A 159 1.53 8.35 9.81
N LEU A 160 0.86 7.69 8.86
CA LEU A 160 0.45 8.31 7.60
C LEU A 160 -0.97 8.84 7.67
N THR A 161 -1.84 8.13 8.38
CA THR A 161 -3.19 8.55 8.72
C THR A 161 -3.33 8.65 10.25
N PRO A 162 -3.97 9.72 10.78
CA PRO A 162 -4.19 9.83 12.21
C PRO A 162 -5.09 8.69 12.70
N PRO A 163 -4.87 8.13 13.90
CA PRO A 163 -5.72 7.06 14.43
C PRO A 163 -7.17 7.55 14.62
N ALA A 164 -8.14 6.66 14.40
CA ALA A 164 -9.55 6.92 14.69
C ALA A 164 -9.70 7.41 16.14
N GLY A 165 -10.15 8.66 16.30
CA GLY A 165 -10.32 9.30 17.61
C GLY A 165 -9.57 10.63 17.75
N GLN A 166 -8.50 10.86 16.99
CA GLN A 166 -7.91 12.20 16.86
C GLN A 166 -8.56 12.97 15.71
N ARG A 167 -9.85 13.33 15.86
CA ARG A 167 -10.32 14.54 15.18
C ARG A 167 -9.58 15.70 15.82
N LEU A 168 -8.93 16.52 15.01
CA LEU A 168 -8.21 17.72 15.41
C LEU A 168 -8.94 18.45 16.54
N ALA A 169 -8.45 18.34 17.78
CA ALA A 169 -8.84 19.18 18.91
C ALA A 169 -8.27 20.61 18.73
N GLY A 170 -8.38 21.17 17.52
CA GLY A 170 -7.60 22.32 17.07
C GLY A 170 -8.36 23.30 16.18
N ALA A 171 -9.69 23.33 16.29
CA ALA A 171 -10.48 24.43 15.76
C ALA A 171 -11.63 24.73 16.73
N GLN A 172 -11.30 25.14 17.95
CA GLN A 172 -12.25 25.84 18.81
C GLN A 172 -12.35 27.28 18.26
N PRO A 173 -13.52 27.75 17.79
CA PRO A 173 -13.65 29.13 17.34
C PRO A 173 -13.39 30.05 18.51
N ALA A 174 -12.33 30.85 18.40
CA ALA A 174 -12.09 31.97 19.29
C ALA A 174 -13.22 32.99 19.09
N GLY A 175 -14.14 33.09 20.04
CA GLY A 175 -15.16 34.16 19.98
C GLY A 175 -16.44 33.87 20.72
N ALA A 176 -16.38 33.74 22.05
CA ALA A 176 -17.47 34.17 22.93
C ALA A 176 -16.87 34.43 24.32
N ARG A 177 -16.57 35.69 24.60
CA ARG A 177 -16.47 36.19 25.97
C ARG A 177 -17.71 37.05 26.26
N PRO A 178 -18.18 37.04 27.52
CA PRO A 178 -19.52 37.42 27.93
C PRO A 178 -19.85 38.89 27.66
#